data_AF-A0A6G3QYD2-F1
#
_entry.id   AF-A0A6G3QYD2-F1
#
_cell.length_a   1.000
_cell.length_b   1.000
_cell.length_c   1.000
_cell.angle_alpha   90.00
_cell.angle_beta   90.00
_cell.angle_gamma   90.00
#
_symmetry.space_group_name_H-M   'P 1'
#
loop_
_entity.id
_entity.type
_entity.pdbx_description
1 polymer ?
#
loop_
_entity_poly.entity_id
_entity_poly.type
_entity_poly.pdbx_seq_one_letter_code
_entity_poly.pdbx_strand_id
1 'polypeptide(L)'
;MPEAAEERRNIYRSPLAITATVIAALIVSGSIFILSDDDASDPGEEFCWSLVSSESSEDSGPLTKCGEALESAMTGRRAGEDAPRTTDRHSVEQVRMTERVISAYTESETTVVPEAIRKNLGNALSHYSSDVSDILQVDVDYSDADFATEPNNLSVSVADLSDFIFKLGADSDAFDVVYESQFNIISRQIDALTRRDFTATPTGETDRPLGMMRQFGRATGILHKIAEKESFTDTEKYGFPRLRNALDERVEKEGVNRKDRRLESLYRAAEESFLDWS
;
A
#
# COMPACT_ATOMS: atom_id res chain seq x y z
N MET A 1 57.63 -25.87 18.97
CA MET A 1 56.31 -26.50 19.15
C MET A 1 55.30 -25.39 19.43
N PRO A 2 54.11 -25.46 18.83
CA PRO A 2 53.77 -24.52 17.75
C PRO A 2 52.56 -23.60 18.02
N GLU A 3 52.59 -22.50 17.27
CA GLU A 3 51.52 -21.80 16.56
C GLU A 3 50.14 -22.50 16.56
N ALA A 4 49.10 -21.79 17.05
CA ALA A 4 47.71 -22.20 16.93
C ALA A 4 47.00 -21.27 15.95
N ALA A 5 46.70 -21.81 14.77
CA ALA A 5 45.98 -21.19 13.67
C ALA A 5 44.47 -21.38 13.80
N GLU A 6 43.75 -20.30 13.48
CA GLU A 6 42.57 -20.23 12.61
C GLU A 6 41.69 -21.49 12.48
N GLU A 7 40.50 -21.49 13.11
CA GLU A 7 39.40 -22.39 12.74
C GLU A 7 38.19 -21.57 12.27
N ARG A 8 38.13 -21.39 10.95
CA ARG A 8 36.98 -20.86 10.22
C ARG A 8 35.82 -21.85 10.30
N ARG A 9 34.68 -21.42 10.83
CA ARG A 9 33.41 -22.16 10.69
C ARG A 9 32.92 -22.04 9.25
N ASN A 10 33.14 -23.10 8.47
CA ASN A 10 32.46 -23.34 7.20
C ASN A 10 30.99 -23.74 7.49
N ILE A 11 30.05 -22.89 7.08
CA ILE A 11 28.63 -23.23 7.03
C ILE A 11 28.42 -24.07 5.76
N TYR A 12 28.13 -25.35 5.95
CA TYR A 12 27.71 -26.26 4.89
C TYR A 12 26.38 -25.77 4.28
N ARG A 13 26.40 -25.40 3.00
CA ARG A 13 25.19 -25.23 2.17
C ARG A 13 24.77 -26.61 1.67
N SER A 14 23.63 -27.10 2.15
CA SER A 14 22.96 -28.25 1.55
C SER A 14 22.27 -27.82 0.24
N PRO A 15 22.39 -28.56 -0.87
CA PRO A 15 21.62 -28.31 -2.08
C PRO A 15 20.19 -28.83 -1.91
N LEU A 16 19.20 -27.93 -1.95
CA LEU A 16 17.78 -28.28 -2.07
C LEU A 16 17.49 -28.71 -3.50
N ALA A 17 17.12 -29.97 -3.67
CA ALA A 17 16.65 -30.55 -4.92
C ALA A 17 15.30 -29.92 -5.31
N ILE A 18 15.27 -29.26 -6.45
CA ILE A 18 14.05 -28.71 -7.05
C ILE A 18 13.36 -29.86 -7.81
N THR A 19 12.34 -30.44 -7.19
CA THR A 19 11.38 -31.30 -7.89
C THR A 19 10.40 -30.41 -8.66
N ALA A 20 10.65 -30.28 -9.97
CA ALA A 20 9.74 -29.62 -10.90
C ALA A 20 8.46 -30.47 -11.05
N THR A 21 7.34 -29.97 -10.52
CA THR A 21 6.03 -30.55 -10.77
C THR A 21 5.40 -29.76 -11.91
N VAL A 22 5.46 -30.32 -13.12
CA VAL A 22 4.80 -29.77 -14.30
C VAL A 22 3.30 -29.99 -14.15
N ILE A 23 2.56 -28.95 -13.77
CA ILE A 23 1.09 -28.97 -13.86
C ILE A 23 0.74 -28.55 -15.29
N ALA A 24 0.29 -29.51 -16.08
CA ALA A 24 -0.17 -29.30 -17.44
C ALA A 24 -1.47 -28.48 -17.42
N ALA A 25 -1.44 -27.29 -18.04
CA ALA A 25 -2.62 -26.50 -18.33
C ALA A 25 -3.46 -27.20 -19.40
N LEU A 26 -4.66 -27.66 -19.05
CA LEU A 26 -5.66 -28.10 -20.02
C LEU A 26 -6.47 -26.88 -20.48
N ILE A 27 -6.04 -26.30 -21.59
CA ILE A 27 -6.88 -25.44 -22.43
C ILE A 27 -7.88 -26.35 -23.14
N VAL A 28 -9.12 -26.40 -22.68
CA VAL A 28 -10.23 -27.01 -23.42
C VAL A 28 -10.90 -25.94 -24.26
N SER A 29 -10.43 -25.81 -25.49
CA SER A 29 -11.09 -25.05 -26.54
C SER A 29 -12.25 -25.87 -27.11
N GLY A 30 -13.49 -25.44 -26.81
CA GLY A 30 -14.67 -25.47 -27.68
C GLY A 30 -15.25 -26.81 -28.14
N SER A 31 -16.44 -27.14 -27.62
CA SER A 31 -17.58 -27.61 -28.44
C SER A 31 -18.90 -27.34 -27.70
N ILE A 32 -19.70 -26.47 -28.29
CA ILE A 32 -21.02 -26.02 -27.85
C ILE A 32 -22.06 -27.11 -28.15
N PHE A 33 -22.83 -27.52 -27.14
CA PHE A 33 -24.16 -28.14 -27.27
C PHE A 33 -25.07 -27.72 -26.09
N ILE A 34 -25.71 -26.56 -26.28
CA ILE A 34 -27.14 -26.22 -26.07
C ILE A 34 -27.93 -26.85 -24.88
N LEU A 35 -28.52 -25.94 -24.08
CA LEU A 35 -29.68 -26.00 -23.16
C LEU A 35 -29.47 -26.34 -21.66
N SER A 36 -29.23 -25.30 -20.84
CA SER A 36 -30.15 -24.82 -19.79
C SER A 36 -29.66 -23.46 -19.28
N ASP A 37 -30.56 -22.48 -19.22
CA ASP A 37 -30.37 -21.19 -18.54
C ASP A 37 -30.54 -21.37 -17.01
N ASP A 38 -29.94 -20.44 -16.28
CA ASP A 38 -30.05 -20.06 -14.86
C ASP A 38 -29.12 -20.75 -13.82
N ASP A 39 -28.37 -19.90 -13.10
CA ASP A 39 -27.59 -20.13 -11.86
C ASP A 39 -26.14 -20.64 -11.90
N ALA A 40 -25.33 -20.29 -12.91
CA ALA A 40 -23.87 -20.31 -12.73
C ALA A 40 -23.42 -18.92 -12.26
N SER A 41 -23.28 -18.72 -10.94
CA SER A 41 -22.70 -17.48 -10.37
C SER A 41 -21.29 -17.27 -10.92
N ASP A 42 -20.97 -16.04 -11.33
CA ASP A 42 -19.60 -15.67 -11.73
C ASP A 42 -18.67 -15.98 -10.53
N PRO A 43 -17.59 -16.76 -10.70
CA PRO A 43 -16.64 -17.06 -9.62
C PRO A 43 -16.12 -15.79 -8.90
N GLY A 44 -16.02 -14.66 -9.62
CA GLY A 44 -15.66 -13.38 -9.01
C GLY A 44 -16.76 -12.81 -8.11
N GLU A 45 -18.04 -12.97 -8.48
CA GLU A 45 -19.19 -12.58 -7.66
C GLU A 45 -19.28 -13.45 -6.41
N GLU A 46 -19.17 -14.76 -6.56
CA GLU A 46 -19.19 -15.71 -5.44
C GLU A 46 -18.07 -15.40 -4.43
N PHE A 47 -16.85 -15.19 -4.93
CA PHE A 47 -15.72 -14.82 -4.07
C PHE A 47 -15.98 -13.51 -3.34
N CYS A 48 -16.42 -12.47 -4.04
CA CYS A 48 -16.69 -11.16 -3.44
C CYS A 48 -17.75 -11.27 -2.33
N TRP A 49 -18.89 -11.91 -2.60
CA TRP A 49 -19.98 -12.04 -1.62
C TRP A 49 -19.59 -12.93 -0.43
N SER A 50 -18.71 -13.91 -0.62
CA SER A 50 -18.16 -14.71 0.49
C SER A 50 -17.42 -13.87 1.55
N LEU A 51 -16.91 -12.69 1.16
CA LEU A 51 -16.24 -11.76 2.07
C LEU A 51 -17.24 -10.93 2.90
N VAL A 52 -18.39 -10.58 2.32
CA VAL A 52 -19.44 -9.77 2.98
C VAL A 52 -20.20 -10.59 4.02
N SER A 53 -20.65 -11.80 3.67
CA SER A 53 -21.47 -12.67 4.50
C SER A 53 -20.84 -14.06 4.62
N SER A 54 -20.55 -14.51 5.85
CA SER A 54 -20.01 -15.86 6.10
C SER A 54 -21.06 -16.97 6.01
N GLU A 55 -22.34 -16.65 5.94
CA GLU A 55 -23.45 -17.59 5.84
C GLU A 55 -24.18 -17.41 4.49
N SER A 56 -24.06 -18.43 3.63
CA SER A 56 -24.87 -18.77 2.43
C SER A 56 -25.34 -17.67 1.48
N SER A 57 -25.01 -17.85 0.19
CA SER A 57 -25.60 -17.44 -1.11
C SER A 57 -26.92 -16.63 -1.26
N GLU A 58 -27.68 -16.32 -0.22
CA GLU A 58 -28.94 -15.55 -0.30
C GLU A 58 -28.70 -14.06 -0.59
N ASP A 59 -27.52 -13.52 -0.23
CA ASP A 59 -27.06 -12.17 -0.60
C ASP A 59 -26.21 -12.17 -1.89
N SER A 60 -26.51 -13.07 -2.84
CA SER A 60 -25.85 -13.03 -4.16
C SER A 60 -26.43 -11.93 -5.05
N GLY A 61 -25.56 -11.26 -5.80
CA GLY A 61 -25.92 -10.14 -6.67
C GLY A 61 -24.75 -9.69 -7.53
N PRO A 62 -24.95 -8.68 -8.40
CA PRO A 62 -23.89 -8.24 -9.32
C PRO A 62 -22.66 -7.73 -8.55
N LEU A 63 -21.46 -7.91 -9.13
CA LEU A 63 -20.20 -7.44 -8.53
C LEU A 63 -20.25 -5.99 -8.00
N THR A 64 -20.92 -5.09 -8.71
CA THR A 64 -21.07 -3.69 -8.28
C THR A 64 -21.77 -3.55 -6.93
N LYS A 65 -22.76 -4.39 -6.66
CA LYS A 65 -23.45 -4.44 -5.35
C LYS A 65 -22.58 -5.05 -4.27
N CYS A 66 -21.79 -6.05 -4.62
CA CYS A 66 -20.80 -6.57 -3.69
C CYS A 66 -19.73 -5.50 -3.34
N GLY A 67 -19.22 -4.77 -4.33
CA GLY A 67 -18.27 -3.68 -4.12
C GLY A 67 -18.82 -2.58 -3.19
N GLU A 68 -20.08 -2.16 -3.41
CA GLU A 68 -20.78 -1.25 -2.51
C GLU A 68 -20.90 -1.82 -1.09
N ALA A 69 -21.22 -3.10 -0.95
CA ALA A 69 -21.34 -3.77 0.34
C ALA A 69 -20.00 -3.87 1.07
N LEU A 70 -18.91 -4.23 0.37
CA LEU A 70 -17.56 -4.29 0.92
C LEU A 70 -17.09 -2.92 1.39
N GLU A 71 -17.21 -1.88 0.56
CA GLU A 71 -16.85 -0.52 0.95
C GLU A 71 -17.65 -0.07 2.19
N SER A 72 -18.95 -0.37 2.22
CA SER A 72 -19.79 -0.01 3.37
C SER A 72 -19.43 -0.80 4.62
N ALA A 73 -19.06 -2.08 4.50
CA ALA A 73 -18.64 -2.91 5.62
C ALA A 73 -17.25 -2.49 6.16
N MET A 74 -16.33 -2.13 5.27
CA MET A 74 -14.99 -1.64 5.63
C MET A 74 -15.04 -0.25 6.28
N THR A 75 -15.97 0.62 5.89
CA THR A 75 -15.99 2.04 6.31
C THR A 75 -17.12 2.39 7.27
N GLY A 76 -18.15 1.53 7.38
CA GLY A 76 -19.46 1.82 8.04
C GLY A 76 -20.17 3.04 7.50
N ARG A 77 -19.82 3.48 6.30
CA ARG A 77 -20.42 4.60 5.58
C ARG A 77 -21.09 4.08 4.33
N ARG A 78 -21.94 4.90 3.71
CA ARG A 78 -22.54 4.52 2.43
C ARG A 78 -21.44 4.51 1.36
N ALA A 79 -21.42 3.48 0.52
CA ALA A 79 -20.49 3.41 -0.60
C ALA A 79 -20.50 4.68 -1.48
N GLY A 80 -19.30 5.09 -1.91
CA GLY A 80 -19.06 6.32 -2.66
C GLY A 80 -19.07 7.60 -1.82
N GLU A 81 -19.11 7.51 -0.49
CA GLU A 81 -18.86 8.66 0.37
C GLU A 81 -17.36 8.98 0.46
N ASP A 82 -17.02 10.25 0.27
CA ASP A 82 -15.66 10.75 0.41
C ASP A 82 -15.10 10.42 1.80
N ALA A 83 -13.82 10.07 1.85
CA ALA A 83 -13.12 9.91 3.11
C ALA A 83 -13.16 11.22 3.93
N PRO A 84 -13.41 11.12 5.25
CA PRO A 84 -13.35 12.28 6.12
C PRO A 84 -11.95 12.91 6.07
N ARG A 85 -11.88 14.24 6.17
CA ARG A 85 -10.60 14.96 6.22
C ARG A 85 -9.82 14.69 7.51
N THR A 86 -10.52 14.21 8.54
CA THR A 86 -9.95 13.84 9.83
C THR A 86 -9.67 12.35 9.88
N THR A 87 -8.61 12.01 10.59
CA THR A 87 -8.30 10.63 10.96
C THR A 87 -9.41 10.11 11.88
N ASP A 88 -10.30 9.29 11.33
CA ASP A 88 -11.42 8.70 12.06
C ASP A 88 -11.04 7.32 12.60
N ARG A 89 -11.51 7.02 13.81
CA ARG A 89 -11.38 5.68 14.39
C ARG A 89 -12.52 4.80 13.90
N HIS A 90 -12.17 3.70 13.27
CA HIS A 90 -13.07 2.63 12.85
C HIS A 90 -13.30 1.65 14.02
N SER A 91 -14.46 1.01 14.00
CA SER A 91 -14.84 -0.12 14.85
C SER A 91 -13.99 -1.36 14.55
N VAL A 92 -13.95 -2.29 15.50
CA VAL A 92 -13.18 -3.53 15.37
C VAL A 92 -13.69 -4.36 14.18
N GLU A 93 -14.99 -4.33 13.90
CA GLU A 93 -15.61 -5.05 12.78
C GLU A 93 -15.16 -4.48 11.43
N GLN A 94 -15.11 -3.16 11.31
CA GLN A 94 -14.63 -2.47 10.10
C GLN A 94 -13.14 -2.76 9.83
N VAL A 95 -12.31 -2.73 10.87
CA VAL A 95 -10.88 -3.06 10.77
C VAL A 95 -10.69 -4.50 10.33
N ARG A 96 -11.37 -5.46 10.98
CA ARG A 96 -11.31 -6.89 10.60
C ARG A 96 -11.80 -7.14 9.19
N MET A 97 -12.84 -6.43 8.76
CA MET A 97 -13.33 -6.52 7.38
C MET A 97 -12.25 -6.04 6.40
N THR A 98 -11.59 -4.93 6.71
CA THR A 98 -10.51 -4.37 5.89
C THR A 98 -9.32 -5.33 5.78
N GLU A 99 -8.86 -5.87 6.90
CA GLU A 99 -7.79 -6.88 6.94
C GLU A 99 -8.17 -8.14 6.15
N ARG A 100 -9.41 -8.63 6.33
CA ARG A 100 -9.94 -9.79 5.61
C ARG A 100 -9.95 -9.57 4.10
N VAL A 101 -10.41 -8.41 3.63
CA VAL A 101 -10.46 -8.08 2.21
C VAL A 101 -9.06 -8.00 1.61
N ILE A 102 -8.15 -7.28 2.27
CA ILE A 102 -6.75 -7.17 1.82
C ILE A 102 -6.15 -8.58 1.72
N SER A 103 -6.21 -9.35 2.81
CA SER A 103 -5.65 -10.70 2.87
C SER A 103 -6.25 -11.63 1.80
N ALA A 104 -7.56 -11.59 1.58
CA ALA A 104 -8.22 -12.44 0.59
C ALA A 104 -7.76 -12.13 -0.84
N TYR A 105 -7.56 -10.85 -1.17
CA TYR A 105 -7.08 -10.45 -2.49
C TYR A 105 -5.56 -10.55 -2.65
N THR A 106 -4.79 -10.69 -1.56
CA THR A 106 -3.31 -10.86 -1.58
C THR A 106 -2.85 -12.29 -1.31
N GLU A 107 -3.75 -13.22 -0.95
CA GLU A 107 -3.43 -14.62 -0.63
C GLU A 107 -2.65 -15.33 -1.74
N SER A 108 -2.89 -14.96 -3.00
CA SER A 108 -2.18 -15.49 -4.16
C SER A 108 -1.87 -14.38 -5.18
N GLU A 109 -0.71 -14.51 -5.83
CA GLU A 109 -0.30 -13.72 -7.00
C GLU A 109 -1.31 -13.83 -8.15
N THR A 110 -2.06 -14.93 -8.22
CA THR A 110 -3.06 -15.16 -9.28
C THR A 110 -4.43 -14.58 -8.95
N THR A 111 -4.65 -14.12 -7.73
CA THR A 111 -5.93 -13.52 -7.32
C THR A 111 -6.05 -12.13 -7.94
N VAL A 112 -7.11 -11.91 -8.70
CA VAL A 112 -7.39 -10.63 -9.38
C VAL A 112 -8.55 -9.95 -8.69
N VAL A 113 -8.39 -8.66 -8.38
CA VAL A 113 -9.52 -7.81 -7.97
C VAL A 113 -10.37 -7.52 -9.21
N PRO A 114 -11.66 -7.92 -9.25
CA PRO A 114 -12.54 -7.62 -10.37
C PRO A 114 -12.65 -6.12 -10.64
N GLU A 115 -12.61 -5.72 -11.91
CA GLU A 115 -12.66 -4.31 -12.33
C GLU A 115 -13.82 -3.54 -11.67
N ALA A 116 -15.00 -4.16 -11.63
CA ALA A 116 -16.23 -3.57 -11.10
C ALA A 116 -16.17 -3.16 -9.62
N ILE A 117 -15.19 -3.64 -8.84
CA ILE A 117 -15.07 -3.33 -7.40
C ILE A 117 -13.80 -2.55 -7.05
N ARG A 118 -12.84 -2.36 -7.97
CA ARG A 118 -11.55 -1.73 -7.65
C ARG A 118 -11.72 -0.32 -7.08
N LYS A 119 -12.59 0.48 -7.70
CA LYS A 119 -12.90 1.82 -7.21
C LYS A 119 -13.48 1.83 -5.79
N ASN A 120 -14.38 0.91 -5.47
CA ASN A 120 -14.94 0.78 -4.12
C ASN A 120 -13.86 0.46 -3.09
N LEU A 121 -12.94 -0.45 -3.43
CA LEU A 121 -11.84 -0.83 -2.55
C LEU A 121 -10.78 0.29 -2.41
N GLY A 122 -10.47 1.01 -3.49
CA GLY A 122 -9.62 2.21 -3.44
C GLY A 122 -10.23 3.32 -2.58
N ASN A 123 -11.53 3.56 -2.73
CA ASN A 123 -12.28 4.45 -1.85
C ASN A 123 -12.19 3.98 -0.39
N ALA A 124 -12.44 2.70 -0.10
CA ALA A 124 -12.36 2.17 1.25
C ALA A 124 -10.99 2.40 1.89
N LEU A 125 -9.89 2.14 1.17
CA LEU A 125 -8.53 2.42 1.65
C LEU A 125 -8.30 3.91 1.97
N SER A 126 -8.93 4.83 1.24
CA SER A 126 -8.81 6.26 1.53
C SER A 126 -9.39 6.65 2.90
N HIS A 127 -10.34 5.88 3.45
CA HIS A 127 -10.86 6.05 4.82
C HIS A 127 -9.88 5.56 5.89
N TYR A 128 -8.85 4.80 5.51
CA TYR A 128 -7.76 4.33 6.37
C TYR A 128 -6.45 5.08 6.10
N SER A 129 -6.52 6.32 5.60
CA SER A 129 -5.35 7.07 5.11
C SER A 129 -4.19 7.18 6.11
N SER A 130 -4.47 7.25 7.41
CA SER A 130 -3.42 7.32 8.44
C SER A 130 -2.76 5.96 8.67
N ASP A 131 -3.53 4.88 8.77
CA ASP A 131 -2.98 3.52 8.95
C ASP A 131 -2.22 3.07 7.69
N VAL A 132 -2.73 3.36 6.50
CA VAL A 132 -2.02 3.13 5.23
C VAL A 132 -0.72 3.92 5.19
N SER A 133 -0.75 5.18 5.63
CA SER A 133 0.46 6.01 5.72
C SER A 133 1.48 5.41 6.68
N ASP A 134 1.07 4.92 7.85
CA ASP A 134 1.96 4.27 8.81
C ASP A 134 2.66 3.07 8.16
N ILE A 135 1.91 2.18 7.50
CA ILE A 135 2.45 0.99 6.82
C ILE A 135 3.44 1.36 5.71
N LEU A 136 3.10 2.35 4.88
CA LEU A 136 3.95 2.76 3.75
C LEU A 136 5.18 3.56 4.20
N GLN A 137 5.06 4.40 5.24
CA GLN A 137 6.13 5.29 5.67
C GLN A 137 7.10 4.65 6.66
N VAL A 138 6.63 3.79 7.57
CA VAL A 138 7.41 3.27 8.70
C VAL A 138 7.94 1.87 8.40
N ASP A 139 9.25 1.68 8.58
CA ASP A 139 9.93 0.41 8.34
C ASP A 139 9.84 -0.53 9.55
N VAL A 140 8.63 -0.97 9.83
CA VAL A 140 8.30 -2.02 10.81
C VAL A 140 7.31 -2.99 10.20
N ASP A 141 7.24 -4.20 10.75
CA ASP A 141 6.23 -5.18 10.37
C ASP A 141 4.97 -4.99 11.22
N TYR A 142 3.95 -4.36 10.66
CA TYR A 142 2.66 -4.16 11.34
C TYR A 142 1.81 -5.43 11.44
N SER A 143 2.25 -6.56 10.89
CA SER A 143 1.65 -7.86 11.18
C SER A 143 2.16 -8.48 12.50
N ASP A 144 3.23 -7.92 13.08
CA ASP A 144 3.71 -8.27 14.41
C ASP A 144 2.90 -7.54 15.49
N ALA A 145 2.47 -8.26 16.53
CA ALA A 145 1.66 -7.74 17.62
C ALA A 145 2.36 -6.64 18.44
N ASP A 146 3.69 -6.50 18.32
CA ASP A 146 4.46 -5.44 18.95
C ASP A 146 4.31 -4.07 18.25
N PHE A 147 3.74 -4.03 17.04
CA PHE A 147 3.49 -2.80 16.27
C PHE A 147 2.02 -2.64 15.93
N ALA A 148 1.53 -1.41 15.97
CA ALA A 148 0.16 -1.09 15.60
C ALA A 148 0.14 0.23 14.84
N THR A 149 -0.65 0.28 13.78
CA THR A 149 -0.98 1.51 13.07
C THR A 149 -1.94 2.36 13.90
N GLU A 150 -1.89 3.68 13.74
CA GLU A 150 -2.85 4.58 14.37
C GLU A 150 -3.82 5.21 13.35
N PRO A 151 -5.11 5.32 13.70
CA PRO A 151 -5.72 5.10 15.03
C PRO A 151 -6.36 3.70 15.20
N ASN A 152 -6.26 2.83 14.19
CA ASN A 152 -7.13 1.66 14.07
C ASN A 152 -6.47 0.33 14.41
N ASN A 153 -5.15 0.29 14.59
CA ASN A 153 -4.37 -0.93 14.81
C ASN A 153 -4.56 -1.97 13.69
N LEU A 154 -4.61 -1.51 12.44
CA LEU A 154 -4.60 -2.36 11.27
C LEU A 154 -3.33 -3.23 11.26
N SER A 155 -3.53 -4.55 11.21
CA SER A 155 -2.49 -5.58 11.19
C SER A 155 -2.25 -6.09 9.77
N VAL A 156 -1.57 -5.28 8.94
CA VAL A 156 -1.30 -5.59 7.53
C VAL A 156 0.17 -5.33 7.23
N SER A 157 0.82 -6.27 6.54
CA SER A 157 2.22 -6.10 6.13
C SER A 157 2.35 -5.07 5.00
N VAL A 158 3.52 -4.43 4.89
CA VAL A 158 3.80 -3.53 3.74
C VAL A 158 3.73 -4.26 2.41
N ALA A 159 4.07 -5.56 2.38
CA ALA A 159 4.02 -6.38 1.17
C ALA A 159 2.57 -6.61 0.73
N ASP A 160 1.69 -7.04 1.63
CA ASP A 160 0.27 -7.24 1.34
C ASP A 160 -0.41 -5.95 0.93
N LEU A 161 -0.16 -4.85 1.65
CA LEU A 161 -0.76 -3.57 1.28
C LEU A 161 -0.28 -3.09 -0.09
N SER A 162 1.01 -3.25 -0.40
CA SER A 162 1.57 -2.87 -1.70
C SER A 162 1.02 -3.73 -2.84
N ASP A 163 0.88 -5.05 -2.64
CA ASP A 163 0.28 -5.95 -3.61
C ASP A 163 -1.22 -5.64 -3.82
N PHE A 164 -1.95 -5.35 -2.74
CA PHE A 164 -3.34 -4.96 -2.83
C PHE A 164 -3.51 -3.65 -3.60
N ILE A 165 -2.73 -2.60 -3.29
CA ILE A 165 -2.75 -1.33 -4.05
C ILE A 165 -2.35 -1.56 -5.50
N PHE A 166 -1.37 -2.42 -5.78
CA PHE A 166 -1.00 -2.81 -7.13
C PHE A 166 -2.15 -3.46 -7.90
N LYS A 167 -2.90 -4.39 -7.28
CA LYS A 167 -4.08 -5.03 -7.87
C LYS A 167 -5.24 -4.06 -8.11
N LEU A 168 -5.38 -3.02 -7.29
CA LEU A 168 -6.28 -1.89 -7.56
C LEU A 168 -5.76 -1.01 -8.71
N GLY A 169 -4.43 -0.92 -8.84
CA GLY A 169 -3.66 -0.16 -9.83
C GLY A 169 -4.05 -0.39 -11.28
N ALA A 170 -4.57 -1.56 -11.62
CA ALA A 170 -5.07 -1.83 -12.97
C ALA A 170 -6.33 -0.99 -13.36
N ASP A 171 -6.87 -0.22 -12.42
CA ASP A 171 -7.80 0.90 -12.66
C ASP A 171 -7.14 2.21 -12.16
N SER A 172 -6.84 3.13 -13.08
CA SER A 172 -6.17 4.39 -12.76
C SER A 172 -6.97 5.27 -11.81
N ASP A 173 -8.30 5.24 -11.87
CA ASP A 173 -9.15 6.04 -10.99
C ASP A 173 -9.08 5.49 -9.56
N ALA A 174 -9.08 4.15 -9.41
CA ALA A 174 -8.93 3.50 -8.11
C ALA A 174 -7.55 3.77 -7.50
N PHE A 175 -6.49 3.69 -8.31
CA PHE A 175 -5.14 4.01 -7.87
C PHE A 175 -5.01 5.47 -7.43
N ASP A 176 -5.57 6.41 -8.21
CA ASP A 176 -5.51 7.83 -7.94
C ASP A 176 -6.13 8.21 -6.60
N VAL A 177 -7.24 7.58 -6.23
CA VAL A 177 -7.86 7.80 -4.92
C VAL A 177 -6.90 7.44 -3.79
N VAL A 178 -6.21 6.30 -3.90
CA VAL A 178 -5.23 5.87 -2.89
C VAL A 178 -4.01 6.79 -2.91
N TYR A 179 -3.44 7.04 -4.10
CA TYR A 179 -2.25 7.88 -4.27
C TYR A 179 -2.46 9.27 -3.70
N GLU A 180 -3.53 9.95 -4.08
CA GLU A 180 -3.85 11.31 -3.61
C GLU A 180 -4.12 11.33 -2.11
N SER A 181 -4.78 10.30 -1.56
CA SER A 181 -4.97 10.17 -0.12
C SER A 181 -3.63 10.14 0.64
N GLN A 182 -2.66 9.36 0.16
CA GLN A 182 -1.33 9.26 0.77
C GLN A 182 -0.50 10.53 0.57
N PHE A 183 -0.51 11.10 -0.64
CA PHE A 183 0.21 12.33 -0.90
C PHE A 183 -0.32 13.49 -0.06
N ASN A 184 -1.64 13.55 0.18
CA ASN A 184 -2.23 14.55 1.07
C ASN A 184 -1.73 14.44 2.53
N ILE A 185 -1.47 13.23 3.04
CA ILE A 185 -0.85 13.04 4.36
C ILE A 185 0.58 13.60 4.34
N ILE A 186 1.38 13.24 3.34
CA ILE A 186 2.75 13.71 3.16
C ILE A 186 2.77 15.25 3.07
N SER A 187 1.91 15.86 2.26
CA SER A 187 1.80 17.32 2.15
C SER A 187 1.50 17.99 3.50
N ARG A 188 0.58 17.44 4.30
CA ARG A 188 0.30 17.97 5.65
C ARG A 188 1.51 17.85 6.57
N GLN A 189 2.26 16.76 6.48
CA GLN A 189 3.48 16.55 7.27
C GLN A 189 4.61 17.50 6.84
N ILE A 190 4.75 17.76 5.53
CA ILE A 190 5.66 18.77 4.97
C ILE A 190 5.26 20.17 5.45
N ASP A 191 3.97 20.51 5.41
CA ASP A 191 3.45 21.79 5.89
C ASP A 191 3.75 22.06 7.37
N ALA A 192 3.88 21.00 8.17
CA ALA A 192 4.24 21.11 9.58
C ALA A 192 5.75 21.37 9.82
N LEU A 193 6.62 21.15 8.84
CA LEU A 193 8.06 21.40 8.97
C LEU A 193 8.35 22.89 9.08
N THR A 194 9.18 23.29 10.03
CA THR A 194 9.53 24.70 10.27
C THR A 194 10.91 25.02 9.71
N ARG A 195 11.24 26.32 9.63
CA ARG A 195 12.60 26.78 9.32
C ARG A 195 13.66 26.06 10.15
N ARG A 196 13.39 25.81 11.44
CA ARG A 196 14.32 25.12 12.34
C ARG A 196 14.60 23.69 11.87
N ASP A 197 13.59 22.97 11.38
CA ASP A 197 13.73 21.60 10.90
C ASP A 197 14.68 21.51 9.69
N PHE A 198 14.70 22.54 8.86
CA PHE A 198 15.56 22.62 7.68
C PHE A 198 16.98 23.11 7.96
N THR A 199 17.22 23.86 9.05
CA THR A 199 18.52 24.53 9.28
C THR A 199 19.25 24.11 10.54
N ALA A 200 18.55 23.57 11.55
CA ALA A 200 19.18 23.23 12.81
C ALA A 200 20.02 21.95 12.69
N THR A 201 21.20 21.98 13.32
CA THR A 201 21.96 20.75 13.59
C THR A 201 21.22 19.94 14.66
N PRO A 202 21.04 18.62 14.49
CA PRO A 202 20.46 17.76 15.51
C PRO A 202 21.24 17.85 16.82
N THR A 203 20.54 17.86 17.95
CA THR A 203 21.15 18.01 19.29
C THR A 203 21.02 16.76 20.17
N GLY A 204 20.61 15.63 19.58
CA GLY A 204 20.46 14.33 20.24
C GLY A 204 20.65 13.16 19.28
N GLU A 205 20.32 11.96 19.74
CA GLU A 205 20.47 10.72 18.96
C GLU A 205 19.46 10.61 17.81
N THR A 206 18.38 11.39 17.85
CA THR A 206 17.33 11.38 16.84
C THR A 206 17.33 12.67 16.03
N ASP A 207 17.12 12.49 14.73
CA ASP A 207 16.98 13.56 13.75
C ASP A 207 15.62 13.42 13.07
N ARG A 208 14.60 14.01 13.70
CA ARG A 208 13.21 13.91 13.23
C ARG A 208 13.04 14.37 11.78
N PRO A 209 13.53 15.56 11.35
CA PRO A 209 13.38 15.99 9.96
C PRO A 209 14.03 15.01 8.97
N LEU A 210 15.20 14.45 9.31
CA LEU A 210 15.83 13.45 8.46
C LEU A 210 15.02 12.15 8.37
N GLY A 211 14.45 11.70 9.50
CA GLY A 211 13.52 10.56 9.54
C GLY A 211 12.30 10.79 8.66
N MET A 212 11.68 11.98 8.75
CA MET A 212 10.53 12.35 7.92
C MET A 212 10.88 12.36 6.42
N MET A 213 12.06 12.86 6.02
CA MET A 213 12.48 12.81 4.62
C MET A 213 12.56 11.39 4.08
N ARG A 214 13.12 10.46 4.85
CA ARG A 214 13.17 9.03 4.48
C ARG A 214 11.77 8.43 4.38
N GLN A 215 10.91 8.71 5.36
CA GLN A 215 9.51 8.27 5.36
C GLN A 215 8.75 8.75 4.11
N PHE A 216 8.91 10.03 3.73
CA PHE A 216 8.30 10.58 2.52
C PHE A 216 8.85 9.92 1.25
N GLY A 217 10.16 9.73 1.18
CA GLY A 217 10.82 9.05 0.06
C GLY A 217 10.33 7.61 -0.09
N ARG A 218 10.32 6.83 0.99
CA ARG A 218 9.84 5.44 1.01
C ARG A 218 8.40 5.31 0.49
N ALA A 219 7.46 6.06 1.06
CA ALA A 219 6.06 5.97 0.66
C ALA A 219 5.84 6.40 -0.80
N THR A 220 6.49 7.48 -1.24
CA THR A 220 6.37 7.91 -2.65
C THR A 220 7.08 6.96 -3.61
N GLY A 221 8.18 6.32 -3.20
CA GLY A 221 8.89 5.30 -3.97
C GLY A 221 8.06 4.04 -4.17
N ILE A 222 7.44 3.51 -3.10
CA ILE A 222 6.53 2.35 -3.19
C ILE A 222 5.38 2.64 -4.16
N LEU A 223 4.72 3.79 -4.02
CA LEU A 223 3.63 4.18 -4.92
C LEU A 223 4.10 4.42 -6.36
N HIS A 224 5.28 5.00 -6.54
CA HIS A 224 5.88 5.19 -7.86
C HIS A 224 6.15 3.85 -8.56
N LYS A 225 6.69 2.86 -7.85
CA LYS A 225 6.90 1.51 -8.37
C LYS A 225 5.63 0.86 -8.88
N ILE A 226 4.52 1.05 -8.15
CA ILE A 226 3.20 0.57 -8.58
C ILE A 226 2.77 1.28 -9.86
N ALA A 227 2.90 2.62 -9.89
CA ALA A 227 2.58 3.42 -11.06
C ALA A 227 3.40 3.03 -12.30
N GLU A 228 4.69 2.75 -12.16
CA GLU A 228 5.56 2.28 -13.25
C GLU A 228 5.12 0.91 -13.78
N LYS A 229 4.78 -0.04 -12.90
CA LYS A 229 4.29 -1.36 -13.31
C LYS A 229 2.99 -1.28 -14.10
N GLU A 230 2.10 -0.38 -13.72
CA GLU A 230 0.83 -0.10 -14.42
C GLU A 230 0.99 0.87 -15.60
N SER A 231 2.23 1.22 -15.96
CA SER A 231 2.56 2.10 -17.09
C SER A 231 1.94 3.50 -17.01
N PHE A 232 1.74 4.03 -15.80
CA PHE A 232 1.37 5.43 -15.59
C PHE A 232 2.58 6.34 -15.83
N THR A 233 2.49 7.20 -16.85
CA THR A 233 3.65 7.93 -17.38
C THR A 233 3.82 9.36 -16.83
N ASP A 234 2.90 9.85 -16.01
CA ASP A 234 2.97 11.18 -15.44
C ASP A 234 3.97 11.23 -14.27
N THR A 235 5.25 11.48 -14.58
CA THR A 235 6.32 11.57 -13.59
C THR A 235 6.18 12.79 -12.67
N GLU A 236 5.47 13.84 -13.09
CA GLU A 236 5.18 15.00 -12.26
C GLU A 236 4.10 14.69 -11.21
N LYS A 237 3.24 13.72 -11.50
CA LYS A 237 2.21 13.24 -10.57
C LYS A 237 2.68 12.08 -9.70
N TYR A 238 3.33 11.07 -10.27
CA TYR A 238 3.63 9.82 -9.57
C TYR A 238 5.10 9.65 -9.18
N GLY A 239 5.99 10.53 -9.64
CA GLY A 239 7.42 10.44 -9.39
C GLY A 239 7.95 11.35 -8.28
N PHE A 240 9.26 11.26 -8.05
CA PHE A 240 9.98 12.13 -7.12
C PHE A 240 9.81 13.65 -7.35
N PRO A 241 9.65 14.17 -8.59
CA PRO A 241 9.41 15.60 -8.81
C PRO A 241 8.25 16.17 -7.99
N ARG A 242 7.17 15.40 -7.78
CA ARG A 242 6.04 15.84 -6.96
C ARG A 242 6.42 16.10 -5.50
N LEU A 243 7.13 15.14 -4.89
CA LEU A 243 7.63 15.27 -3.51
C LEU A 243 8.63 16.44 -3.41
N ARG A 244 9.52 16.54 -4.40
CA ARG A 244 10.51 17.61 -4.48
C ARG A 244 9.86 18.99 -4.52
N ASN A 245 8.84 19.18 -5.36
CA ASN A 245 8.11 20.43 -5.50
C ASN A 245 7.40 20.82 -4.19
N ALA A 246 6.72 19.88 -3.53
CA ALA A 246 6.07 20.14 -2.24
C ALA A 246 7.07 20.58 -1.15
N LEU A 247 8.25 19.96 -1.11
CA LEU A 247 9.31 20.36 -0.18
C LEU A 247 9.90 21.73 -0.54
N ASP A 248 10.15 22.00 -1.82
CA ASP A 248 10.69 23.28 -2.30
C ASP A 248 9.74 24.45 -1.97
N GLU A 249 8.43 24.27 -2.16
CA GLU A 249 7.40 25.24 -1.77
C GLU A 249 7.44 25.53 -0.27
N ARG A 250 7.60 24.49 0.56
CA ARG A 250 7.67 24.65 2.02
C ARG A 250 8.93 25.40 2.45
N VAL A 251 10.08 25.05 1.88
CA VAL A 251 11.38 25.67 2.13
C VAL A 251 11.36 27.16 1.78
N GLU A 252 10.74 27.50 0.66
CA GLU A 252 10.54 28.89 0.24
C GLU A 252 9.67 29.67 1.22
N LYS A 253 8.53 29.09 1.64
CA LYS A 253 7.62 29.68 2.62
C LYS A 253 8.29 29.91 3.99
N GLU A 254 9.20 29.04 4.40
CA GLU A 254 9.97 29.19 5.65
C GLU A 254 11.21 30.11 5.51
N GLY A 255 11.47 30.66 4.33
CA GLY A 255 12.58 31.57 4.07
C GLY A 255 13.95 30.91 4.27
N VAL A 256 14.06 29.62 3.97
CA VAL A 256 15.30 28.85 4.09
C VAL A 256 16.17 29.08 2.85
N ASN A 257 17.48 29.26 3.05
CA ASN A 257 18.43 29.39 1.95
C ASN A 257 18.58 28.04 1.23
N ARG A 258 18.33 27.99 -0.08
CA ARG A 258 18.49 26.77 -0.90
C ARG A 258 19.90 26.18 -0.91
N LYS A 259 20.92 26.99 -0.54
CA LYS A 259 22.32 26.56 -0.41
C LYS A 259 22.70 26.08 1.00
N ASP A 260 21.72 25.92 1.89
CA ASP A 260 21.97 25.37 3.21
C ASP A 260 22.37 23.90 3.09
N ARG A 261 23.56 23.55 3.59
CA ARG A 261 24.09 22.17 3.54
C ARG A 261 23.17 21.17 4.24
N ARG A 262 22.47 21.61 5.28
CA ARG A 262 21.51 20.76 6.00
C ARG A 262 20.33 20.43 5.10
N LEU A 263 19.80 21.42 4.39
CA LEU A 263 18.71 21.23 3.46
C LEU A 263 19.09 20.27 2.31
N GLU A 264 20.30 20.42 1.75
CA GLU A 264 20.82 19.48 0.75
C GLU A 264 20.86 18.04 1.27
N SER A 265 21.28 17.84 2.52
CA SER A 265 21.27 16.52 3.16
C SER A 265 19.87 15.94 3.35
N LEU A 266 18.87 16.79 3.66
CA LEU A 266 17.48 16.38 3.81
C LEU A 266 16.88 15.94 2.47
N TYR A 267 17.12 16.70 1.42
CA TYR A 267 16.67 16.32 0.07
C TYR A 267 17.29 15.01 -0.40
N ARG A 268 18.60 14.84 -0.18
CA ARG A 268 19.27 13.59 -0.54
C ARG A 268 18.67 12.40 0.19
N ALA A 269 18.34 12.54 1.48
CA ALA A 269 17.72 11.45 2.23
C ALA A 269 16.33 11.06 1.70
N ALA A 270 15.54 12.03 1.24
CA ALA A 270 14.27 11.75 0.57
C ALA A 270 14.47 11.07 -0.78
N GLU A 271 15.43 11.54 -1.57
CA GLU A 271 15.74 10.99 -2.90
C GLU A 271 16.31 9.57 -2.83
N GLU A 272 17.30 9.34 -1.97
CA GLU A 272 17.88 8.01 -1.72
C GLU A 272 16.79 7.04 -1.27
N SER A 273 15.94 7.44 -0.31
CA SER A 273 14.85 6.58 0.16
C SER A 273 13.73 6.38 -0.88
N PHE A 274 13.54 7.31 -1.83
CA PHE A 274 12.63 7.10 -2.95
C PHE A 274 13.20 6.03 -3.89
N LEU A 275 14.48 6.16 -4.25
CA LEU A 275 15.16 5.25 -5.18
C LEU A 275 15.31 3.83 -4.62
N ASP A 276 15.48 3.68 -3.31
CA ASP A 276 15.56 2.37 -2.65
C ASP A 276 14.24 1.58 -2.77
N TRP A 277 13.12 2.26 -2.97
CA TRP A 277 11.78 1.68 -2.95
C TRP A 277 11.00 1.80 -4.27
N SER A 278 11.53 2.54 -5.26
CA SER A 278 11.07 2.55 -6.66
C SER A 278 11.52 1.29 -7.42
#